data_AF-A0A6A0QQX2-F1
#
_entry.id   AF-A0A6A0QQX2-F1
#
_cell.length_a   1.000
_cell.length_b   1.000
_cell.length_c   1.000
_cell.angle_alpha   90.00
_cell.angle_beta   90.00
_cell.angle_gamma   90.00
#
_symmetry.space_group_name_H-M   'P 1'
#
loop_
_entity.id
_entity.type
_entity.pdbx_description
1 polymer ?
#
loop_
_entity_poly.entity_id
_entity_poly.type
_entity_poly.pdbx_seq_one_letter_code
_entity_poly.pdbx_strand_id
1 'polypeptide(L)'
;MSNNVPLDLIGVRIELPTNTPILLLRERGGDRYLPIWIGTPEATAIALAREGISTERPLTHDLAASLIEELGATLTEVVGTELRGGTFYADLKLTVGE
;
A
#
# COMPACT_ATOMS: atom_id res chain seq x y z
N MET A 1 -10.91 -21.74 -0.75
CA MET A 1 -11.11 -20.36 -1.24
C MET A 1 -10.92 -19.44 -0.05
N SER A 2 -9.85 -18.66 -0.04
CA SER A 2 -9.67 -17.65 1.01
C SER A 2 -10.64 -16.51 0.72
N ASN A 3 -11.54 -16.21 1.65
CA ASN A 3 -12.44 -15.06 1.53
C ASN A 3 -11.64 -13.77 1.82
N ASN A 4 -11.00 -13.23 0.79
CA ASN A 4 -10.36 -11.93 0.88
C ASN A 4 -11.42 -10.84 1.02
N VAL A 5 -11.20 -9.89 1.94
CA VAL A 5 -12.05 -8.72 2.12
C VAL A 5 -11.44 -7.56 1.34
N PRO A 6 -12.07 -7.06 0.27
CA PRO A 6 -11.53 -5.93 -0.50
C PRO A 6 -11.52 -4.65 0.33
N LEU A 7 -10.40 -3.93 0.28
CA LEU A 7 -10.21 -2.68 1.01
C LEU A 7 -9.91 -1.53 0.03
N ASP A 8 -10.48 -0.36 0.31
CA ASP A 8 -10.21 0.88 -0.40
C ASP A 8 -9.32 1.80 0.45
N LEU A 9 -8.32 2.41 -0.18
CA LEU A 9 -7.48 3.40 0.47
C LEU A 9 -8.25 4.71 0.65
N ILE A 10 -8.54 5.07 1.91
CA ILE A 10 -9.16 6.36 2.24
C ILE A 10 -8.08 7.46 2.24
N GLY A 11 -6.91 7.16 2.80
CA GLY A 11 -5.73 8.00 2.70
C GLY A 11 -4.76 7.84 3.86
N VAL A 12 -3.76 8.72 3.87
CA VAL A 12 -2.81 8.84 4.98
C VAL A 12 -3.24 9.98 5.89
N ARG A 13 -3.17 9.78 7.21
CA ARG A 13 -3.49 10.75 8.26
C ARG A 13 -2.34 10.83 9.25
N ILE A 14 -2.27 11.91 10.00
CA ILE A 14 -1.30 12.07 11.10
C ILE A 14 -2.07 11.96 12.42
N GLU A 15 -1.64 11.03 13.27
CA GLU A 15 -2.16 10.89 14.63
C GLU A 15 -1.45 11.87 15.57
N LEU A 16 -2.23 12.57 16.39
CA LEU A 16 -1.72 13.50 17.41
C LEU A 16 -1.87 12.87 18.80
N PRO A 17 -0.93 13.11 19.74
CA PRO A 17 0.23 14.01 19.64
C PRO A 17 1.50 13.33 19.09
N THR A 18 1.45 12.01 18.82
CA THR A 18 2.62 11.21 18.43
C THR A 18 3.21 11.58 17.07
N ASN A 19 2.46 12.37 16.28
CA ASN A 19 2.80 12.79 14.92
C ASN A 19 3.13 11.59 14.01
N THR A 20 2.46 10.45 14.26
CA THR A 20 2.72 9.20 13.55
C THR A 20 1.76 9.07 12.37
N PRO A 21 2.26 8.76 11.16
CA PRO A 21 1.39 8.50 10.02
C PRO A 21 0.58 7.22 10.15
N ILE A 22 -0.70 7.30 9.79
CA ILE A 22 -1.64 6.18 9.71
C ILE A 22 -2.18 6.08 8.29
N LEU A 23 -2.01 4.92 7.66
CA LEU A 23 -2.72 4.51 6.47
C LEU A 23 -4.10 4.01 6.87
N LEU A 24 -5.15 4.65 6.38
CA LEU A 24 -6.53 4.28 6.68
C LEU A 24 -7.15 3.55 5.49
N LEU A 25 -7.48 2.28 5.69
CA LEU A 25 -8.19 1.44 4.74
C LEU A 25 -9.64 1.25 5.20
N ARG A 26 -10.58 1.19 4.26
CA ARG A 26 -12.00 0.88 4.53
C ARG A 26 -12.40 -0.37 3.78
N GLU A 27 -13.18 -1.23 4.43
CA GLU A 27 -13.86 -2.34 3.75
C GLU A 27 -14.79 -1.83 2.64
N ARG A 28 -14.59 -2.36 1.42
CA ARG A 28 -15.46 -2.02 0.30
C ARG A 28 -16.84 -2.64 0.52
N GLY A 29 -17.86 -1.78 0.59
CA GLY A 29 -19.25 -2.19 0.85
C GLY A 29 -19.55 -2.46 2.33
N GLY A 30 -18.64 -2.11 3.24
CA GLY A 30 -18.83 -2.22 4.69
C GLY A 30 -18.45 -0.94 5.44
N ASP A 31 -18.57 -1.01 6.77
CA ASP A 31 -18.32 0.12 7.67
C ASP A 31 -17.10 -0.09 8.57
N ARG A 32 -16.32 -1.16 8.33
CA ARG A 32 -15.09 -1.43 9.06
C ARG A 32 -13.93 -0.65 8.47
N TYR A 33 -13.07 -0.17 9.36
CA TYR A 33 -11.81 0.50 9.03
C TYR A 33 -10.63 -0.30 9.57
N LEU A 34 -9.55 -0.33 8.79
CA LEU A 34 -8.29 -0.93 9.17
C LEU A 34 -7.20 0.15 9.16
N PRO A 35 -6.78 0.66 10.33
CA PRO A 35 -5.62 1.53 10.44
C PRO A 35 -4.32 0.72 10.39
N ILE A 36 -3.35 1.20 9.62
CA ILE A 36 -1.98 0.67 9.60
C ILE A 36 -1.02 1.83 9.85
N TRP A 37 -0.29 1.78 10.96
CA TRP A 37 0.77 2.75 11.24
C TRP A 37 1.95 2.48 10.31
N ILE A 38 2.44 3.53 9.66
CA ILE A 38 3.57 3.48 8.73
C ILE A 38 4.58 4.58 9.07
N GLY A 39 5.79 4.48 8.54
CA GLY A 39 6.79 5.54 8.70
C GLY A 39 6.49 6.75 7.82
N THR A 40 7.13 7.87 8.16
CA THR A 40 7.06 9.11 7.38
C THR A 40 7.55 8.96 5.92
N PRO A 41 8.62 8.19 5.63
CA PRO A 41 9.03 7.96 4.24
C PRO A 41 7.94 7.28 3.40
N GLU A 42 7.30 6.25 3.95
CA GLU A 42 6.22 5.52 3.28
C GLU A 42 4.99 6.43 3.08
N ALA A 43 4.61 7.18 4.12
CA ALA A 43 3.52 8.15 4.06
C ALA A 43 3.72 9.20 2.97
N THR A 44 4.95 9.68 2.82
CA THR A 44 5.33 10.69 1.81
C THR A 44 5.25 10.11 0.40
N ALA A 45 5.78 8.90 0.19
CA ALA A 45 5.69 8.21 -1.10
C ALA A 45 4.24 7.98 -1.54
N ILE A 46 3.37 7.53 -0.61
CA ILE A 46 1.95 7.33 -0.89
C ILE A 46 1.24 8.64 -1.22
N ALA A 47 1.55 9.72 -0.49
CA ALA A 47 0.96 11.04 -0.74
C ALA A 47 1.31 11.56 -2.14
N LEU A 48 2.61 11.54 -2.51
CA LEU A 48 3.08 11.96 -3.83
C LEU A 48 2.42 11.15 -4.96
N ALA A 49 2.36 9.82 -4.81
CA ALA A 49 1.73 8.94 -5.78
C ALA A 49 0.21 9.23 -5.93
N ARG A 50 -0.49 9.47 -4.81
CA ARG A 50 -1.93 9.83 -4.85
C ARG A 50 -2.22 11.18 -5.48
N GLU A 51 -1.31 12.13 -5.34
CA GLU A 51 -1.43 13.46 -5.97
C GLU A 51 -1.00 13.44 -7.44
N GLY A 52 -0.49 12.31 -7.95
CA GLY A 52 0.00 12.18 -9.32
C GLY A 52 1.24 13.02 -9.59
N ILE A 53 2.03 13.33 -8.54
CA ILE A 53 3.22 14.15 -8.65
C ILE A 53 4.37 13.30 -9.18
N SER A 54 4.79 13.58 -10.42
CA SER A 54 6.03 13.02 -10.97
C SER A 54 7.22 13.83 -10.47
N THR A 55 8.22 13.14 -9.92
CA THR A 55 9.52 13.73 -9.58
C THR A 55 10.48 13.70 -10.77
N GLU A 56 11.52 14.53 -10.75
CA GLU A 56 12.54 14.58 -11.82
C GLU A 56 13.34 13.26 -11.93
N ARG A 57 13.49 12.56 -10.80
CA ARG A 57 14.15 11.26 -10.71
C ARG A 57 13.14 10.25 -10.16
N PRO A 58 13.11 9.01 -10.69
CA PRO A 58 12.20 7.99 -10.20
C PRO A 58 12.49 7.69 -8.72
N LEU A 59 11.44 7.60 -7.91
CA LEU A 59 11.50 7.16 -6.52
C LEU A 59 11.63 5.64 -6.45
N THR A 60 11.85 5.12 -5.24
CA THR A 60 12.02 3.68 -5.01
C THR A 60 10.84 2.85 -5.51
N HIS A 61 9.62 3.34 -5.32
CA HIS A 61 8.41 2.64 -5.76
C HIS A 61 8.22 2.70 -7.28
N ASP A 62 8.59 3.82 -7.91
CA ASP A 62 8.58 3.94 -9.38
C ASP A 62 9.57 2.95 -10.00
N LEU A 63 10.80 2.91 -9.46
CA LEU A 63 11.82 1.95 -9.88
C LEU A 63 11.34 0.51 -9.68
N ALA A 64 10.71 0.19 -8.55
CA ALA A 64 10.19 -1.15 -8.28
C ALA A 64 9.08 -1.55 -9.28
N ALA A 65 8.18 -0.63 -9.60
CA ALA A 65 7.14 -0.85 -10.60
C ALA A 65 7.75 -1.10 -11.99
N SER A 66 8.68 -0.25 -12.42
CA SER A 66 9.39 -0.45 -13.70
C SER A 66 10.16 -1.77 -13.74
N LEU A 67 10.80 -2.19 -12.65
CA LEU A 67 11.49 -3.49 -12.60
C LEU A 67 10.52 -4.66 -12.76
N ILE A 68 9.34 -4.60 -12.14
CA ILE A 68 8.30 -5.63 -12.29
C ILE A 68 7.84 -5.71 -13.75
N GLU A 69 7.59 -4.55 -14.38
CA GLU A 69 7.14 -4.46 -15.78
C GLU A 69 8.21 -4.97 -16.76
N GLU A 70 9.47 -4.55 -16.60
CA GLU A 70 10.59 -4.97 -17.45
C GLU A 70 10.91 -6.47 -17.34
N LEU A 71 10.56 -7.09 -16.21
CA LEU A 71 10.64 -8.55 -16.04
C LEU A 71 9.44 -9.29 -16.65
N GLY A 72 8.53 -8.60 -17.34
CA GLY A 72 7.34 -9.16 -17.95
C GLY A 72 6.30 -9.60 -16.93
N ALA A 73 6.28 -8.98 -15.74
CA ALA A 73 5.35 -9.29 -14.68
C ALA A 73 4.34 -8.15 -14.44
N THR A 74 3.22 -8.49 -13.82
CA THR A 74 2.18 -7.53 -13.43
C THR A 74 1.75 -7.78 -11.99
N LEU A 75 1.70 -6.72 -11.18
CA LEU A 75 1.15 -6.77 -9.83
C LEU A 75 -0.38 -6.79 -9.89
N THR A 76 -0.97 -7.90 -9.49
CA THR A 76 -2.42 -8.15 -9.60
C THR A 76 -3.17 -7.92 -8.28
N GLU A 77 -2.53 -8.20 -7.15
CA GLU A 77 -3.14 -8.07 -5.82
C GLU A 77 -2.05 -7.86 -4.77
N VAL A 78 -2.38 -7.10 -3.71
CA VAL A 78 -1.61 -7.05 -2.46
C VAL A 78 -2.51 -7.60 -1.35
N VAL A 79 -2.07 -8.65 -0.67
CA VAL A 79 -2.88 -9.36 0.32
C VAL A 79 -2.22 -9.27 1.69
N GLY A 80 -2.86 -8.60 2.64
CA GLY A 80 -2.48 -8.68 4.05
C GLY A 80 -2.74 -10.09 4.58
N THR A 81 -1.69 -10.83 4.92
CA THR A 81 -1.76 -12.25 5.28
C THR A 81 -1.87 -12.47 6.78
N GLU A 82 -1.18 -11.64 7.56
CA GLU A 82 -1.14 -11.81 9.02
C GLU A 82 -0.73 -10.54 9.77
N LEU A 83 -1.05 -10.52 11.06
CA LEU A 83 -0.59 -9.55 12.03
C LEU A 83 0.15 -10.29 13.14
N ARG A 84 1.46 -10.07 13.25
CA ARG A 84 2.30 -10.69 14.29
C ARG A 84 3.01 -9.61 15.08
N GLY A 85 2.77 -9.56 16.39
CA GLY A 85 3.44 -8.61 17.27
C GLY A 85 3.21 -7.14 16.90
N GLY A 86 2.06 -6.79 16.30
CA GLY A 86 1.76 -5.43 15.83
C GLY A 86 2.26 -5.13 14.42
N THR A 87 2.97 -6.05 13.76
CA THR A 87 3.45 -5.89 12.39
C THR A 87 2.53 -6.60 11.40
N PHE A 88 2.01 -5.86 10.43
CA PHE A 88 1.30 -6.43 9.29
C PHE A 88 2.29 -7.05 8.29
N TYR A 89 1.97 -8.24 7.81
CA TYR A 89 2.65 -8.89 6.71
C TYR A 89 1.71 -8.94 5.51
N ALA A 90 2.27 -8.80 4.31
CA ALA A 90 1.51 -8.84 3.08
C ALA A 90 2.30 -9.54 1.97
N ASP A 91 1.56 -10.21 1.09
CA ASP A 91 2.09 -10.81 -0.13
C ASP A 91 1.73 -9.94 -1.33
N LEU A 92 2.68 -9.77 -2.24
CA LEU A 92 2.47 -9.14 -3.54
C LEU A 92 2.25 -10.26 -4.56
N LYS A 93 1.05 -10.36 -5.12
CA LYS A 93 0.74 -11.36 -6.15
C LYS A 93 1.09 -10.84 -7.53
N LEU A 94 2.10 -11.45 -8.11
CA LEU A 94 2.58 -11.15 -9.45
C LEU A 94 2.13 -12.24 -10.43
N THR A 95 1.71 -11.85 -11.63
CA THR A 95 1.57 -12.75 -12.78
C THR A 95 2.70 -12.46 -13.75
N VAL A 96 3.34 -13.49 -14.30
CA VAL A 96 4.44 -13.36 -15.26
C VAL A 96 3.98 -13.86 -16.62
N GLY A 97 4.10 -13.02 -17.64
CA GLY A 97 3.55 -13.27 -18.98
C GLY A 97 2.02 -13.07 -19.06
N GLU A 98 1.52 -13.00 -20.30
CA GLU A 98 0.17 -13.47 -20.64
C GLU A 98 0.20 -14.97 -20.92
#